data_AF-A0A348N418-F1
#
_entry.id   AF-A0A348N418-F1
#
_cell.length_a   1.000
_cell.length_b   1.000
_cell.length_c   1.000
_cell.angle_alpha   90.00
_cell.angle_beta   90.00
_cell.angle_gamma   90.00
#
_symmetry.space_group_name_H-M   'P 1'
#
loop_
_entity.id
_entity.type
_entity.pdbx_description
1 polymer ?
#
loop_
_entity_poly.entity_id
_entity_poly.type
_entity_poly.pdbx_seq_one_letter_code
_entity_poly.pdbx_strand_id
1 'polypeptide(L)'
;MNDFIYSAPTKVYFGKDKELEVGRIIKEYNPTKVMIHYGGSSAKKSGLIDRVIKALDKEGINYVEFGGVKPNPELSLVREGIKLCQKENVDFVLAVGGGSVMDSAKDIANGVANPDIDVWDFSLGNAVPKKTLNKGCILTLSAAGSEMSHSCVITNTENKDKRGYSCPQNHMNFAIENPELTYSVSKYQTACGTVDISMHTIERFFMPGDDTYLTDDIAIAVIRNALTSGKRSYDEPTNYEARANMMWASSLAHNGLTNCGRQFQLTVHQLEHEISGLYPEVAHGAGLAALWCSWARYVFKANIPRFLKYANEVWNIDINYEHPEETILKAIETQEEFYKSIGMPTNIKDLGVKEDDLEYLADRCSRSKTRILAGYKELGYEEILDIYKMAYTE
;
A
#
# COMPACT_ATOMS: atom_id res chain seq x y z
N MET A 1 -14.45 3.36 21.79
CA MET A 1 -14.44 2.67 20.49
C MET A 1 -15.63 3.13 19.66
N ASN A 2 -15.39 3.62 18.43
CA ASN A 2 -16.46 4.04 17.52
C ASN A 2 -17.16 2.83 16.88
N ASP A 3 -18.40 2.99 16.41
CA ASP A 3 -19.08 1.97 15.61
C ASP A 3 -18.35 1.74 14.27
N PHE A 4 -18.33 0.49 13.79
CA PHE A 4 -17.71 0.15 12.51
C PHE A 4 -18.36 -1.08 11.85
N ILE A 5 -18.17 -1.21 10.54
CA ILE A 5 -18.45 -2.42 9.77
C ILE A 5 -17.11 -2.95 9.28
N TYR A 6 -16.82 -4.22 9.56
CA TYR A 6 -15.61 -4.88 9.07
C TYR A 6 -15.97 -6.00 8.10
N SER A 7 -15.35 -5.98 6.93
CA SER A 7 -15.43 -7.05 5.95
C SER A 7 -14.10 -7.16 5.21
N ALA A 8 -13.53 -8.35 5.21
CA ALA A 8 -12.36 -8.71 4.41
C ALA A 8 -12.74 -9.93 3.55
N PRO A 9 -13.47 -9.72 2.43
CA PRO A 9 -14.12 -10.80 1.69
C PRO A 9 -13.14 -11.63 0.84
N THR A 10 -11.91 -11.16 0.63
CA THR A 10 -10.91 -11.84 -0.19
C THR A 10 -10.49 -13.17 0.44
N LYS A 11 -10.60 -14.26 -0.33
CA LYS A 11 -10.13 -15.59 0.09
C LYS A 11 -8.63 -15.72 -0.13
N VAL A 12 -7.87 -16.03 0.93
CA VAL A 12 -6.41 -16.15 0.86
C VAL A 12 -5.99 -17.63 0.73
N TYR A 13 -5.12 -17.90 -0.24
CA TYR A 13 -4.44 -19.18 -0.45
C TYR A 13 -2.95 -18.97 -0.13
N PHE A 14 -2.61 -19.16 1.14
CA PHE A 14 -1.28 -18.90 1.65
C PHE A 14 -0.39 -20.15 1.64
N GLY A 15 0.88 -19.98 1.28
CA GLY A 15 1.94 -20.96 1.43
C GLY A 15 2.63 -21.34 0.12
N LYS A 16 3.63 -22.20 0.27
CA LYS A 16 4.42 -22.74 -0.84
C LYS A 16 3.56 -23.42 -1.90
N ASP A 17 3.95 -23.19 -3.16
CA ASP A 17 3.38 -23.80 -4.38
C ASP A 17 1.89 -23.49 -4.64
N LYS A 18 1.27 -22.57 -3.89
CA LYS A 18 -0.14 -22.23 -4.05
C LYS A 18 -0.47 -21.61 -5.41
N GLU A 19 0.49 -21.01 -6.09
CA GLU A 19 0.29 -20.51 -7.46
C GLU A 19 0.03 -21.63 -8.47
N LEU A 20 0.45 -22.87 -8.19
CA LEU A 20 0.19 -24.01 -9.08
C LEU A 20 -1.30 -24.39 -9.11
N GLU A 21 -2.06 -23.97 -8.10
CA GLU A 21 -3.50 -24.21 -8.02
C GLU A 21 -4.33 -23.15 -8.76
N VAL A 22 -3.72 -22.09 -9.31
CA VAL A 22 -4.44 -20.91 -9.83
C VAL A 22 -5.47 -21.25 -10.90
N GLY A 23 -5.17 -22.18 -11.80
CA GLY A 23 -6.13 -22.63 -12.83
C GLY A 23 -7.39 -23.22 -12.22
N ARG A 24 -7.24 -24.12 -11.23
CA ARG A 24 -8.35 -24.75 -10.50
C ARG A 24 -9.16 -23.70 -9.73
N ILE A 25 -8.50 -22.76 -9.07
CA ILE A 25 -9.15 -21.69 -8.31
C ILE A 25 -9.97 -20.80 -9.25
N ILE A 26 -9.40 -20.37 -10.38
CA ILE A 26 -10.08 -19.52 -11.35
C ILE A 26 -11.29 -20.23 -11.98
N LYS A 27 -11.19 -21.54 -12.23
CA LYS A 27 -12.30 -22.35 -12.75
C LYS A 27 -13.56 -22.28 -11.88
N GLU A 28 -13.43 -22.10 -10.56
CA GLU A 28 -14.57 -21.94 -9.63
C GLU A 28 -15.44 -20.72 -9.98
N TYR A 29 -14.91 -19.74 -10.73
CA TYR A 29 -15.61 -18.55 -11.20
C TYR A 29 -16.20 -18.68 -12.61
N ASN A 30 -16.03 -19.83 -13.27
CA ASN A 30 -16.50 -20.13 -14.63
C ASN A 30 -16.17 -19.04 -15.69
N PRO A 31 -14.92 -18.55 -15.79
CA PRO A 31 -14.59 -17.52 -16.76
C PRO A 31 -14.54 -18.08 -18.18
N THR A 32 -14.90 -17.25 -19.15
CA THR A 32 -14.72 -17.55 -20.58
C THR A 32 -13.32 -17.17 -21.06
N LYS A 33 -12.74 -16.07 -20.55
CA LYS A 33 -11.38 -15.63 -20.89
C LYS A 33 -10.75 -14.79 -19.79
N VAL A 34 -9.52 -15.15 -19.41
CA VAL A 34 -8.73 -14.48 -18.37
C VAL A 34 -7.73 -13.51 -18.98
N MET A 35 -7.64 -12.29 -18.46
CA MET A 35 -6.48 -11.43 -18.66
C MET A 35 -5.42 -11.73 -17.60
N ILE A 36 -4.22 -12.13 -18.02
CA ILE A 36 -3.05 -12.25 -17.15
C ILE A 36 -2.35 -10.89 -17.16
N HIS A 37 -2.54 -10.10 -16.10
CA HIS A 37 -1.99 -8.76 -15.97
C HIS A 37 -0.75 -8.76 -15.08
N TYR A 38 0.36 -8.21 -15.58
CA TYR A 38 1.65 -8.22 -14.86
C TYR A 38 2.48 -6.97 -15.13
N GLY A 39 3.51 -6.78 -14.30
CA GLY A 39 4.43 -5.65 -14.42
C GLY A 39 5.44 -5.77 -15.56
N GLY A 40 6.68 -5.37 -15.28
CA GLY A 40 7.80 -5.56 -16.19
C GLY A 40 8.24 -7.02 -16.31
N SER A 41 9.53 -7.24 -16.56
CA SER A 41 10.05 -8.58 -16.89
C SER A 41 10.18 -9.57 -15.72
N SER A 42 9.99 -9.15 -14.45
CA SER A 42 10.32 -9.99 -13.28
C SER A 42 9.52 -11.31 -13.25
N ALA A 43 8.18 -11.23 -13.32
CA ALA A 43 7.32 -12.42 -13.28
C ALA A 43 7.53 -13.36 -14.48
N LYS A 44 7.93 -12.81 -15.63
CA LYS A 44 8.33 -13.61 -16.81
C LYS A 44 9.68 -14.30 -16.59
N LYS A 45 10.69 -13.55 -16.16
CA LYS A 45 12.05 -14.06 -15.92
C LYS A 45 12.10 -15.14 -14.84
N SER A 46 11.24 -15.07 -13.84
CA SER A 46 11.12 -16.10 -12.79
C SER A 46 10.37 -17.36 -13.24
N GLY A 47 9.82 -17.37 -14.47
CA GLY A 47 8.96 -18.42 -14.99
C GLY A 47 7.58 -18.48 -14.35
N LEU A 48 7.19 -17.50 -13.53
CA LEU A 48 5.88 -17.48 -12.86
C LEU A 48 4.74 -17.37 -13.88
N ILE A 49 4.88 -16.52 -14.91
CA ILE A 49 3.86 -16.40 -15.96
C ILE A 49 3.69 -17.73 -16.71
N ASP A 50 4.78 -18.44 -17.01
CA ASP A 50 4.70 -19.76 -17.66
C ASP A 50 4.00 -20.79 -16.76
N ARG A 51 4.21 -20.74 -15.44
CA ARG A 51 3.48 -21.61 -14.48
C ARG A 51 1.99 -21.30 -14.47
N VAL A 52 1.62 -20.02 -14.51
CA VAL A 52 0.21 -19.58 -14.59
C VAL A 52 -0.44 -20.06 -15.88
N ILE A 53 0.21 -19.85 -17.03
CA ILE A 53 -0.27 -20.29 -18.34
C ILE A 53 -0.51 -21.82 -18.34
N LYS A 54 0.47 -22.60 -17.89
CA LYS A 54 0.32 -24.07 -17.80
C LYS A 54 -0.83 -24.49 -16.89
N ALA A 55 -1.07 -23.76 -15.80
CA ALA A 55 -2.18 -24.04 -14.90
C ALA A 55 -3.55 -23.73 -15.55
N LEU A 56 -3.65 -22.64 -16.34
CA LEU A 56 -4.86 -22.31 -17.10
C LEU A 56 -5.11 -23.29 -18.25
N ASP A 57 -4.07 -23.66 -19.00
CA ASP A 57 -4.13 -24.64 -20.10
C ASP A 57 -4.65 -26.00 -19.61
N LYS A 58 -4.17 -26.45 -18.44
CA LYS A 58 -4.61 -27.70 -17.81
C LYS A 58 -6.12 -27.73 -17.53
N GLU A 59 -6.72 -26.58 -17.24
CA GLU A 59 -8.14 -26.43 -16.98
C GLU A 59 -8.95 -26.04 -18.23
N GLY A 60 -8.29 -25.85 -19.38
CA GLY A 60 -8.91 -25.44 -20.64
C GLY A 60 -9.42 -23.99 -20.63
N ILE A 61 -8.78 -23.11 -19.85
CA ILE A 61 -9.20 -21.71 -19.71
C ILE A 61 -8.44 -20.84 -20.72
N ASN A 62 -9.17 -20.14 -21.60
CA ASN A 62 -8.57 -19.21 -22.54
C ASN A 62 -7.99 -17.99 -21.80
N TYR A 63 -6.91 -17.43 -22.32
CA TYR A 63 -6.29 -16.25 -21.74
C TYR A 63 -5.77 -15.26 -22.79
N VAL A 64 -5.49 -14.05 -22.33
CA VAL A 64 -4.69 -13.04 -23.02
C VAL A 64 -3.70 -12.45 -22.02
N GLU A 65 -2.46 -12.21 -22.46
CA GLU A 65 -1.45 -11.54 -21.65
C GLU A 65 -1.52 -10.02 -21.82
N PHE A 66 -1.40 -9.28 -20.73
CA PHE A 66 -1.28 -7.81 -20.77
C PHE A 66 -0.25 -7.36 -19.73
N GLY A 67 0.99 -7.17 -20.18
CA GLY A 67 2.11 -6.75 -19.34
C GLY A 67 2.41 -5.25 -19.41
N GLY A 68 3.40 -4.80 -18.64
CA GLY A 68 3.95 -3.45 -18.76
C GLY A 68 3.64 -2.50 -17.60
N VAL A 69 3.01 -2.99 -16.53
CA VAL A 69 2.73 -2.14 -15.34
C VAL A 69 4.03 -1.64 -14.72
N LYS A 70 4.07 -0.34 -14.43
CA LYS A 70 5.16 0.34 -13.74
C LYS A 70 4.88 0.44 -12.22
N PRO A 71 5.90 0.69 -11.38
CA PRO A 71 5.72 0.82 -9.93
C PRO A 71 4.67 1.86 -9.50
N ASN A 72 4.53 2.96 -10.25
CA ASN A 72 3.39 3.87 -10.15
C ASN A 72 2.46 3.58 -11.35
N PRO A 73 1.33 2.88 -11.16
CA PRO A 73 0.52 2.40 -12.29
C PRO A 73 -0.12 3.58 -13.02
N GLU A 74 0.06 3.63 -14.34
CA GLU A 74 -0.34 4.76 -15.18
C GLU A 74 -1.76 4.57 -15.72
N LEU A 75 -2.56 5.63 -15.67
CA LEU A 75 -3.94 5.67 -16.19
C LEU A 75 -4.03 5.27 -17.67
N SER A 76 -3.03 5.61 -18.48
CA SER A 76 -2.95 5.25 -19.90
C SER A 76 -2.96 3.73 -20.10
N LEU A 77 -2.15 3.00 -19.33
CA LEU A 77 -2.07 1.53 -19.40
C LEU A 77 -3.36 0.87 -18.92
N VAL A 78 -4.02 1.44 -17.90
CA VAL A 78 -5.34 0.98 -17.46
C VAL A 78 -6.36 1.10 -18.60
N ARG A 79 -6.42 2.27 -19.26
CA ARG A 79 -7.33 2.50 -20.41
C ARG A 79 -7.03 1.54 -21.57
N GLU A 80 -5.77 1.21 -21.83
CA GLU A 80 -5.38 0.20 -22.82
C GLU A 80 -5.86 -1.21 -22.42
N GLY A 81 -5.70 -1.58 -21.15
CA GLY A 81 -6.18 -2.85 -20.61
C GLY A 81 -7.69 -3.00 -20.74
N ILE A 82 -8.47 -1.95 -20.46
CA ILE A 82 -9.92 -1.93 -20.63
C ILE A 82 -10.31 -2.21 -22.09
N LYS A 83 -9.68 -1.52 -23.05
CA LYS A 83 -9.92 -1.71 -24.49
C LYS A 83 -9.59 -3.15 -24.92
N LEU A 84 -8.49 -3.71 -24.41
CA LEU A 84 -8.11 -5.08 -24.70
C LEU A 84 -9.13 -6.08 -24.14
N CYS A 85 -9.58 -5.90 -22.89
CA CYS A 85 -10.63 -6.72 -22.29
C CYS A 85 -11.92 -6.71 -23.12
N GLN A 86 -12.36 -5.52 -23.56
CA GLN A 86 -13.56 -5.37 -24.38
C GLN A 86 -13.41 -6.05 -25.75
N LYS A 87 -12.25 -5.88 -26.41
CA LYS A 87 -11.96 -6.51 -27.70
C LYS A 87 -11.93 -8.03 -27.62
N GLU A 88 -11.33 -8.58 -26.56
CA GLU A 88 -11.08 -10.02 -26.40
C GLU A 88 -12.19 -10.75 -25.63
N ASN A 89 -13.22 -10.02 -25.18
CA ASN A 89 -14.30 -10.51 -24.31
C ASN A 89 -13.76 -11.14 -23.02
N VAL A 90 -12.82 -10.47 -22.36
CA VAL A 90 -12.31 -10.87 -21.04
C VAL A 90 -13.37 -10.64 -19.97
N ASP A 91 -13.59 -11.65 -19.13
CA ASP A 91 -14.53 -11.60 -18.00
C ASP A 91 -13.86 -11.87 -16.63
N PHE A 92 -12.54 -12.12 -16.62
CA PHE A 92 -11.76 -12.31 -15.41
C PHE A 92 -10.36 -11.66 -15.53
N VAL A 93 -9.92 -10.94 -14.50
CA VAL A 93 -8.56 -10.35 -14.45
C VAL A 93 -7.71 -11.03 -13.38
N LEU A 94 -6.61 -11.67 -13.78
CA LEU A 94 -5.61 -12.23 -12.86
C LEU A 94 -4.40 -11.29 -12.78
N ALA A 95 -4.22 -10.62 -11.65
CA ALA A 95 -3.03 -9.83 -11.37
C ALA A 95 -1.86 -10.72 -10.90
N VAL A 96 -0.69 -10.60 -11.53
CA VAL A 96 0.53 -11.32 -11.14
C VAL A 96 1.64 -10.31 -10.88
N GLY A 97 1.85 -9.95 -9.62
CA GLY A 97 2.78 -8.88 -9.26
C GLY A 97 2.63 -8.34 -7.84
N GLY A 98 3.17 -7.14 -7.62
CA GLY A 98 2.94 -6.35 -6.40
C GLY A 98 1.74 -5.41 -6.51
N GLY A 99 1.62 -4.49 -5.54
CA GLY A 99 0.47 -3.58 -5.42
C GLY A 99 0.13 -2.80 -6.69
N SER A 100 1.10 -2.30 -7.44
CA SER A 100 0.87 -1.55 -8.68
C SER A 100 0.11 -2.37 -9.74
N VAL A 101 0.43 -3.66 -9.87
CA VAL A 101 -0.25 -4.57 -10.80
C VAL A 101 -1.68 -4.82 -10.33
N MET A 102 -1.87 -4.97 -9.03
CA MET A 102 -3.19 -5.20 -8.42
C MET A 102 -4.08 -3.98 -8.56
N ASP A 103 -3.56 -2.78 -8.33
CA ASP A 103 -4.31 -1.53 -8.48
C ASP A 103 -4.71 -1.29 -9.93
N SER A 104 -3.79 -1.51 -10.88
CA SER A 104 -4.10 -1.48 -12.30
C SER A 104 -5.16 -2.52 -12.69
N ALA A 105 -5.07 -3.76 -12.17
CA ALA A 105 -6.05 -4.81 -12.42
C ALA A 105 -7.44 -4.48 -11.84
N LYS A 106 -7.51 -3.90 -10.63
CA LYS A 106 -8.75 -3.43 -10.00
C LYS A 106 -9.42 -2.39 -10.89
N ASP A 107 -8.66 -1.40 -11.36
CA ASP A 107 -9.21 -0.30 -12.16
C ASP A 107 -9.61 -0.77 -13.57
N ILE A 108 -8.85 -1.70 -14.18
CA ILE A 108 -9.25 -2.37 -15.44
C ILE A 108 -10.59 -3.12 -15.24
N ALA A 109 -10.70 -3.93 -14.18
CA ALA A 109 -11.91 -4.71 -13.90
C ALA A 109 -13.14 -3.83 -13.63
N ASN A 110 -12.94 -2.70 -12.95
CA ASN A 110 -13.97 -1.70 -12.73
C ASN A 110 -14.35 -1.02 -14.06
N GLY A 111 -13.38 -0.55 -14.84
CA GLY A 111 -13.64 0.14 -16.11
C GLY A 111 -14.39 -0.71 -17.13
N VAL A 112 -14.02 -1.98 -17.28
CA VAL A 112 -14.71 -2.90 -18.21
C VAL A 112 -16.18 -3.10 -17.80
N ALA A 113 -16.45 -3.18 -16.49
CA ALA A 113 -17.79 -3.40 -15.97
C ALA A 113 -18.68 -2.13 -15.94
N ASN A 114 -18.11 -0.95 -16.19
CA ASN A 114 -18.79 0.35 -16.19
C ASN A 114 -18.41 1.14 -17.48
N PRO A 115 -18.79 0.69 -18.68
CA PRO A 115 -18.26 1.19 -19.96
C PRO A 115 -18.60 2.65 -20.27
N ASP A 116 -19.60 3.23 -19.59
CA ASP A 116 -20.06 4.61 -19.81
C ASP A 116 -19.33 5.64 -18.93
N ILE A 117 -18.35 5.22 -18.12
CA ILE A 117 -17.63 6.05 -17.16
C ILE A 117 -16.12 5.92 -17.41
N ASP A 118 -15.39 7.04 -17.48
CA ASP A 118 -13.93 6.99 -17.49
C ASP A 118 -13.41 6.63 -16.10
N VAL A 119 -12.50 5.67 -16.01
CA VAL A 119 -11.99 5.17 -14.73
C VAL A 119 -11.29 6.23 -13.88
N TRP A 120 -10.78 7.31 -14.48
CA TRP A 120 -10.20 8.41 -13.72
C TRP A 120 -11.25 9.14 -12.86
N ASP A 121 -12.52 9.15 -13.26
CA ASP A 121 -13.59 9.72 -12.46
C ASP A 121 -13.80 9.01 -11.12
N PHE A 122 -13.44 7.72 -11.02
CA PHE A 122 -13.41 7.02 -9.74
C PHE A 122 -12.35 7.59 -8.81
N SER A 123 -11.15 7.84 -9.34
CA SER A 123 -10.03 8.42 -8.59
C SER A 123 -10.25 9.88 -8.18
N LEU A 124 -11.05 10.62 -8.96
CA LEU A 124 -11.47 11.99 -8.64
C LEU A 124 -12.67 12.07 -7.68
N GLY A 125 -13.39 10.96 -7.47
CA GLY A 125 -14.63 10.94 -6.70
C GLY A 125 -15.85 11.48 -7.46
N ASN A 126 -15.74 11.65 -8.77
CA ASN A 126 -16.85 12.06 -9.65
C ASN A 126 -17.82 10.90 -9.92
N ALA A 127 -17.35 9.65 -9.74
CA ALA A 127 -18.14 8.44 -9.88
C ALA A 127 -17.72 7.37 -8.88
N VAL A 128 -18.57 6.35 -8.69
CA VAL A 128 -18.28 5.15 -7.90
C VAL A 128 -18.57 3.93 -8.77
N PRO A 129 -17.66 2.95 -8.88
CA PRO A 129 -17.91 1.76 -9.68
C PRO A 129 -19.08 0.97 -9.10
N LYS A 130 -20.07 0.65 -9.92
CA LYS A 130 -21.26 -0.11 -9.48
C LYS A 130 -21.04 -1.62 -9.62
N LYS A 131 -20.22 -2.01 -10.59
CA LYS A 131 -19.88 -3.39 -10.93
C LYS A 131 -18.35 -3.52 -11.10
N THR A 132 -17.86 -4.75 -11.03
CA THR A 132 -16.48 -5.12 -11.34
C THR A 132 -16.51 -6.49 -12.02
N LEU A 133 -15.54 -6.77 -12.89
CA LEU A 133 -15.24 -8.14 -13.27
C LEU A 133 -14.74 -8.94 -12.05
N ASN A 134 -14.82 -10.28 -12.15
CA ASN A 134 -14.10 -11.13 -11.22
C ASN A 134 -12.59 -10.89 -11.39
N LYS A 135 -11.87 -10.88 -10.27
CA LYS A 135 -10.44 -10.66 -10.24
C LYS A 135 -9.79 -11.39 -9.07
N GLY A 136 -8.60 -11.91 -9.32
CA GLY A 136 -7.77 -12.53 -8.30
C GLY A 136 -6.33 -12.08 -8.47
N CYS A 137 -5.48 -12.39 -7.50
CA CYS A 137 -4.07 -12.04 -7.58
C CYS A 137 -3.12 -13.15 -7.13
N ILE A 138 -1.92 -13.15 -7.70
CA ILE A 138 -0.73 -13.85 -7.18
C ILE A 138 0.24 -12.76 -6.74
N LEU A 139 0.46 -12.66 -5.42
CA LEU A 139 1.30 -11.64 -4.81
C LEU A 139 2.78 -11.99 -4.98
N THR A 140 3.57 -11.04 -5.48
CA THR A 140 5.03 -11.22 -5.64
C THR A 140 5.87 -10.19 -4.89
N LEU A 141 5.23 -9.26 -4.18
CA LEU A 141 5.88 -8.23 -3.37
C LEU A 141 4.95 -7.79 -2.23
N SER A 142 5.33 -8.10 -0.99
CA SER A 142 4.63 -7.63 0.22
C SER A 142 4.96 -6.16 0.48
N ALA A 143 3.96 -5.29 0.45
CA ALA A 143 4.10 -3.85 0.70
C ALA A 143 2.73 -3.19 0.97
N ALA A 144 1.93 -3.01 -0.07
CA ALA A 144 0.74 -2.17 -0.04
C ALA A 144 -0.52 -2.85 0.54
N GLY A 145 -0.50 -4.16 0.82
CA GLY A 145 -1.69 -4.91 1.22
C GLY A 145 -2.82 -4.89 0.17
N SER A 146 -2.51 -4.60 -1.10
CA SER A 146 -3.50 -4.42 -2.17
C SER A 146 -4.29 -5.70 -2.46
N GLU A 147 -3.69 -6.85 -2.18
CA GLU A 147 -4.30 -8.18 -2.26
C GLU A 147 -5.56 -8.33 -1.39
N MET A 148 -5.63 -7.64 -0.25
CA MET A 148 -6.77 -7.71 0.67
C MET A 148 -7.47 -6.36 0.92
N SER A 149 -6.96 -5.27 0.36
CA SER A 149 -7.56 -3.94 0.52
C SER A 149 -8.68 -3.66 -0.49
N HIS A 150 -9.55 -2.73 -0.14
CA HIS A 150 -10.51 -2.11 -1.05
C HIS A 150 -9.98 -0.82 -1.70
N SER A 151 -8.67 -0.54 -1.57
CA SER A 151 -8.03 0.64 -2.13
C SER A 151 -7.54 0.37 -3.55
N CYS A 152 -7.51 1.41 -4.38
CA CYS A 152 -6.89 1.42 -5.70
C CYS A 152 -6.25 2.79 -5.90
N VAL A 153 -4.97 2.85 -6.27
CA VAL A 153 -4.22 4.09 -6.51
C VAL A 153 -3.66 4.10 -7.93
N ILE A 154 -4.01 5.13 -8.71
CA ILE A 154 -3.59 5.29 -10.11
C ILE A 154 -2.92 6.65 -10.29
N THR A 155 -1.93 6.70 -11.19
CA THR A 155 -1.20 7.91 -11.57
C THR A 155 -1.65 8.39 -12.94
N ASN A 156 -2.12 9.63 -13.02
CA ASN A 156 -2.32 10.32 -14.27
C ASN A 156 -1.06 11.15 -14.57
N THR A 157 -0.27 10.70 -15.53
CA THR A 157 1.01 11.32 -15.89
C THR A 157 0.84 12.63 -16.68
N GLU A 158 -0.32 12.88 -17.28
CA GLU A 158 -0.58 14.11 -18.04
C GLU A 158 -0.67 15.33 -17.11
N ASN A 159 -1.31 15.17 -15.94
CA ASN A 159 -1.43 16.21 -14.92
C ASN A 159 -0.56 15.96 -13.68
N LYS A 160 0.25 14.88 -13.69
CA LYS A 160 1.12 14.44 -12.60
C LYS A 160 0.39 14.13 -11.29
N ASP A 161 -0.89 13.77 -11.35
CA ASP A 161 -1.67 13.42 -10.17
C ASP A 161 -1.57 11.93 -9.83
N LYS A 162 -1.35 11.62 -8.55
CA LYS A 162 -1.51 10.28 -7.99
C LYS A 162 -2.70 10.29 -7.04
N ARG A 163 -3.76 9.57 -7.39
CA ARG A 163 -5.04 9.59 -6.67
C ARG A 163 -5.49 8.18 -6.38
N GLY A 164 -6.09 8.01 -5.21
CA GLY A 164 -6.63 6.74 -4.78
C GLY A 164 -8.10 6.85 -4.43
N TYR A 165 -8.83 5.77 -4.65
CA TYR A 165 -10.21 5.63 -4.22
C TYR A 165 -10.42 4.29 -3.53
N SER A 166 -11.44 4.23 -2.69
CA SER A 166 -11.78 3.07 -1.88
C SER A 166 -13.23 2.68 -2.12
N CYS A 167 -13.48 1.43 -2.51
CA CYS A 167 -14.83 0.92 -2.69
C CYS A 167 -14.88 -0.62 -2.60
N PRO A 168 -16.02 -1.23 -2.22
CA PRO A 168 -16.14 -2.68 -2.14
C PRO A 168 -15.80 -3.41 -3.45
N GLN A 169 -16.04 -2.77 -4.59
CA GLN A 169 -15.72 -3.29 -5.92
C GLN A 169 -14.21 -3.49 -6.12
N ASN A 170 -13.34 -2.87 -5.32
CA ASN A 170 -11.89 -3.07 -5.43
C ASN A 170 -11.39 -4.37 -4.79
N HIS A 171 -12.18 -5.05 -3.95
CA HIS A 171 -11.73 -6.30 -3.35
C HIS A 171 -11.40 -7.36 -4.41
N MET A 172 -10.30 -8.08 -4.20
CA MET A 172 -10.00 -9.30 -4.94
C MET A 172 -10.96 -10.41 -4.49
N ASN A 173 -11.39 -11.27 -5.42
CA ASN A 173 -12.12 -12.47 -5.07
C ASN A 173 -11.20 -13.46 -4.30
N PHE A 174 -9.94 -13.56 -4.72
CA PHE A 174 -8.92 -14.34 -4.01
C PHE A 174 -7.53 -13.73 -4.13
N ALA A 175 -6.66 -14.06 -3.18
CA ALA A 175 -5.24 -13.79 -3.20
C ALA A 175 -4.45 -15.09 -3.00
N ILE A 176 -3.48 -15.35 -3.87
CA ILE A 176 -2.49 -16.40 -3.72
C ILE A 176 -1.21 -15.78 -3.19
N GLU A 177 -0.75 -16.30 -2.07
CA GLU A 177 0.34 -15.74 -1.28
C GLU A 177 1.40 -16.82 -1.03
N ASN A 178 2.36 -16.95 -1.96
CA ASN A 178 3.52 -17.83 -1.79
C ASN A 178 4.76 -16.99 -1.43
N PRO A 179 5.29 -17.11 -0.19
CA PRO A 179 6.46 -16.35 0.25
C PRO A 179 7.70 -16.54 -0.64
N GLU A 180 7.88 -17.70 -1.28
CA GLU A 180 9.04 -17.97 -2.16
C GLU A 180 9.06 -17.08 -3.40
N LEU A 181 7.90 -16.57 -3.84
CA LEU A 181 7.81 -15.64 -4.97
C LEU A 181 8.45 -14.27 -4.67
N THR A 182 8.75 -13.99 -3.41
CA THR A 182 9.39 -12.74 -2.96
C THR A 182 10.90 -12.84 -2.77
N TYR A 183 11.51 -14.02 -2.92
CA TYR A 183 12.95 -14.22 -2.69
C TYR A 183 13.85 -13.40 -3.61
N SER A 184 13.37 -13.08 -4.81
CA SER A 184 14.09 -12.27 -5.79
C SER A 184 13.90 -10.75 -5.61
N VAL A 185 13.05 -10.33 -4.67
CA VAL A 185 12.82 -8.91 -4.38
C VAL A 185 14.11 -8.30 -3.82
N SER A 186 14.52 -7.16 -4.38
CA SER A 186 15.74 -6.47 -3.96
C SER A 186 15.66 -6.02 -2.50
N LYS A 187 16.84 -5.80 -1.89
CA LYS A 187 16.93 -5.22 -0.54
C LYS A 187 16.18 -3.89 -0.43
N TYR A 188 16.36 -3.00 -1.40
CA TYR A 188 15.68 -1.71 -1.45
C TYR A 188 14.15 -1.84 -1.47
N GLN A 189 13.59 -2.72 -2.30
CA GLN A 189 12.14 -2.93 -2.37
C GLN A 189 11.60 -3.67 -1.14
N THR A 190 12.40 -4.57 -0.54
CA THR A 190 12.05 -5.20 0.74
C THR A 190 11.99 -4.16 1.86
N ALA A 191 12.94 -3.22 1.90
CA ALA A 191 12.94 -2.11 2.84
C ALA A 191 11.74 -1.16 2.61
N CYS A 192 11.46 -0.78 1.36
CA CYS A 192 10.28 0.01 1.02
C CYS A 192 8.98 -0.67 1.49
N GLY A 193 8.83 -1.97 1.21
CA GLY A 193 7.67 -2.74 1.67
C GLY A 193 7.58 -2.82 3.19
N THR A 194 8.71 -2.94 3.89
CA THR A 194 8.74 -2.93 5.37
C THR A 194 8.16 -1.63 5.93
N VAL A 195 8.60 -0.50 5.37
CA VAL A 195 8.09 0.82 5.76
C VAL A 195 6.61 0.91 5.48
N ASP A 196 6.18 0.63 4.24
CA ASP A 196 4.79 0.75 3.79
C ASP A 196 3.81 -0.08 4.64
N ILE A 197 4.13 -1.35 4.89
CA ILE A 197 3.32 -2.24 5.76
C ILE A 197 3.18 -1.65 7.17
N SER A 198 4.30 -1.20 7.75
CA SER A 198 4.28 -0.62 9.09
C SER A 198 3.51 0.69 9.11
N MET A 199 3.69 1.55 8.10
CA MET A 199 3.09 2.88 8.00
C MET A 199 1.57 2.82 7.91
N HIS A 200 1.04 1.90 7.09
CA HIS A 200 -0.39 1.61 7.01
C HIS A 200 -1.01 1.36 8.39
N THR A 201 -0.30 0.65 9.27
CA THR A 201 -0.80 0.35 10.62
C THR A 201 -0.49 1.46 11.61
N ILE A 202 0.68 2.10 11.52
CA ILE A 202 1.10 3.22 12.37
C ILE A 202 0.13 4.40 12.22
N GLU A 203 -0.23 4.79 10.99
CA GLU A 203 -1.14 5.92 10.78
C GLU A 203 -2.54 5.63 11.36
N ARG A 204 -3.05 4.41 11.18
CA ARG A 204 -4.32 3.97 11.81
C ARG A 204 -4.24 3.95 13.33
N PHE A 205 -3.08 3.59 13.90
CA PHE A 205 -2.85 3.64 15.35
C PHE A 205 -2.90 5.08 15.89
N PHE A 206 -2.43 6.04 15.09
CA PHE A 206 -2.44 7.46 15.46
C PHE A 206 -3.71 8.23 15.05
N MET A 207 -4.75 7.55 14.57
CA MET A 207 -6.04 8.19 14.32
C MET A 207 -6.91 8.33 15.58
N PRO A 208 -7.76 9.38 15.67
CA PRO A 208 -8.74 9.52 16.74
C PRO A 208 -9.65 8.30 16.89
N GLY A 209 -9.77 7.83 18.13
CA GLY A 209 -10.60 6.71 18.54
C GLY A 209 -10.06 6.13 19.84
N ASP A 210 -10.73 6.49 20.93
CA ASP A 210 -10.30 6.13 22.28
C ASP A 210 -10.89 4.78 22.73
N ASP A 211 -10.26 4.17 23.73
CA ASP A 211 -10.64 2.88 24.31
C ASP A 211 -10.75 1.72 23.30
N THR A 212 -9.80 1.63 22.38
CA THR A 212 -9.70 0.59 21.34
C THR A 212 -8.61 -0.44 21.66
N TYR A 213 -8.57 -0.96 22.90
CA TYR A 213 -7.44 -1.79 23.37
C TYR A 213 -7.15 -3.02 22.50
N LEU A 214 -8.18 -3.75 22.05
CA LEU A 214 -7.97 -4.92 21.19
C LEU A 214 -7.42 -4.51 19.81
N THR A 215 -7.97 -3.46 19.19
CA THR A 215 -7.48 -2.94 17.91
C THR A 215 -6.05 -2.40 18.05
N ASP A 216 -5.74 -1.76 19.19
CA ASP A 216 -4.39 -1.34 19.54
C ASP A 216 -3.41 -2.50 19.58
N ASP A 217 -3.75 -3.56 20.30
CA ASP A 217 -2.84 -4.70 20.49
C ASP A 217 -2.61 -5.43 19.16
N ILE A 218 -3.65 -5.57 18.32
CA ILE A 218 -3.52 -6.08 16.95
C ILE A 218 -2.60 -5.18 16.12
N ALA A 219 -2.82 -3.86 16.15
CA ALA A 219 -2.00 -2.90 15.41
C ALA A 219 -0.53 -2.95 15.83
N ILE A 220 -0.25 -2.96 17.14
CA ILE A 220 1.11 -3.08 17.70
C ILE A 220 1.76 -4.39 17.26
N ALA A 221 1.03 -5.51 17.31
CA ALA A 221 1.54 -6.80 16.86
C ALA A 221 1.89 -6.78 15.37
N VAL A 222 1.06 -6.18 14.53
CA VAL A 222 1.33 -6.03 13.09
C VAL A 222 2.55 -5.14 12.86
N ILE A 223 2.66 -3.98 13.53
CA ILE A 223 3.81 -3.07 13.41
C ILE A 223 5.11 -3.80 13.78
N ARG A 224 5.16 -4.43 14.96
CA ARG A 224 6.36 -5.14 15.43
C ARG A 224 6.75 -6.28 14.49
N ASN A 225 5.78 -7.05 14.01
CA ASN A 225 6.05 -8.13 13.06
C ASN A 225 6.52 -7.60 11.72
N ALA A 226 5.95 -6.51 11.20
CA ALA A 226 6.39 -5.87 9.96
C ALA A 226 7.86 -5.42 10.09
N LEU A 227 8.21 -4.71 11.16
CA LEU A 227 9.59 -4.24 11.39
C LEU A 227 10.57 -5.42 11.56
N THR A 228 10.20 -6.43 12.36
CA THR A 228 11.07 -7.59 12.66
C THR A 228 11.27 -8.49 11.44
N SER A 229 10.17 -8.91 10.80
CA SER A 229 10.20 -9.77 9.62
C SER A 229 10.73 -9.05 8.38
N GLY A 230 10.47 -7.74 8.26
CA GLY A 230 11.03 -6.87 7.23
C GLY A 230 12.54 -6.75 7.32
N LYS A 231 13.08 -6.46 8.53
CA LYS A 231 14.53 -6.43 8.76
C LYS A 231 15.17 -7.78 8.46
N ARG A 232 14.56 -8.87 8.93
CA ARG A 232 15.08 -10.22 8.66
C ARG A 232 15.02 -10.58 7.18
N SER A 233 13.97 -10.20 6.46
CA SER A 233 13.86 -10.37 5.00
C SER A 233 14.89 -9.54 4.24
N TYR A 234 15.28 -8.38 4.77
CA TYR A 234 16.32 -7.53 4.22
C TYR A 234 17.72 -8.14 4.38
N ASP A 235 18.00 -8.76 5.54
CA ASP A 235 19.29 -9.40 5.82
C ASP A 235 19.40 -10.79 5.19
N GLU A 236 18.32 -11.58 5.25
CA GLU A 236 18.20 -12.96 4.80
C GLU A 236 17.10 -13.08 3.71
N PRO A 237 17.36 -12.70 2.46
CA PRO A 237 16.32 -12.52 1.43
C PRO A 237 15.53 -13.79 1.08
N THR A 238 16.09 -14.96 1.34
CA THR A 238 15.48 -16.28 1.09
C THR A 238 15.00 -16.97 2.37
N ASN A 239 14.89 -16.25 3.49
CA ASN A 239 14.33 -16.79 4.73
C ASN A 239 12.80 -16.90 4.60
N TYR A 240 12.29 -18.12 4.50
CA TYR A 240 10.86 -18.39 4.32
C TYR A 240 10.01 -17.76 5.43
N GLU A 241 10.38 -17.96 6.69
CA GLU A 241 9.61 -17.49 7.84
C GLU A 241 9.54 -15.95 7.88
N ALA A 242 10.64 -15.28 7.56
CA ALA A 242 10.67 -13.82 7.47
C ALA A 242 9.73 -13.32 6.35
N ARG A 243 9.83 -13.91 5.15
CA ARG A 243 8.96 -13.54 4.02
C ARG A 243 7.50 -13.85 4.28
N ALA A 244 7.21 -14.98 4.94
CA ALA A 244 5.85 -15.40 5.28
C ALA A 244 5.20 -14.44 6.28
N ASN A 245 5.90 -14.11 7.37
CA ASN A 245 5.39 -13.17 8.37
C ASN A 245 5.23 -11.76 7.78
N MET A 246 6.17 -11.30 6.95
CA MET A 246 6.07 -10.02 6.26
C MET A 246 4.89 -9.97 5.29
N MET A 247 4.67 -11.06 4.54
CA MET A 247 3.54 -11.20 3.60
C MET A 247 2.20 -11.16 4.33
N TRP A 248 2.05 -11.91 5.42
CA TRP A 248 0.80 -11.88 6.16
C TRP A 248 0.57 -10.53 6.87
N ALA A 249 1.64 -9.89 7.37
CA ALA A 249 1.55 -8.54 7.93
C ALA A 249 1.08 -7.51 6.89
N SER A 250 1.53 -7.60 5.63
CA SER A 250 1.05 -6.77 4.51
C SER A 250 -0.47 -6.86 4.35
N SER A 251 -0.98 -8.08 4.26
CA SER A 251 -2.41 -8.35 4.14
C SER A 251 -3.23 -7.78 5.31
N LEU A 252 -2.77 -7.98 6.55
CA LEU A 252 -3.46 -7.47 7.74
C LEU A 252 -3.34 -5.95 7.93
N ALA A 253 -2.26 -5.33 7.46
CA ALA A 253 -2.03 -3.90 7.59
C ALA A 253 -3.05 -3.07 6.79
N HIS A 254 -3.62 -3.64 5.71
CA HIS A 254 -4.47 -2.88 4.78
C HIS A 254 -5.83 -3.52 4.45
N ASN A 255 -6.26 -4.55 5.19
CA ASN A 255 -7.61 -5.12 5.04
C ASN A 255 -8.69 -4.45 5.92
N GLY A 256 -8.33 -3.38 6.65
CA GLY A 256 -9.22 -2.61 7.53
C GLY A 256 -9.21 -3.05 9.00
N LEU A 257 -8.62 -4.19 9.34
CA LEU A 257 -8.63 -4.75 10.70
C LEU A 257 -8.02 -3.80 11.73
N THR A 258 -6.90 -3.16 11.40
CA THR A 258 -6.16 -2.26 12.30
C THR A 258 -6.80 -0.87 12.47
N ASN A 259 -7.91 -0.60 11.75
CA ASN A 259 -8.68 0.64 11.82
C ASN A 259 -9.98 0.51 12.65
N CYS A 260 -10.37 -0.70 13.04
CA CYS A 260 -11.65 -0.94 13.71
C CYS A 260 -11.81 -0.09 14.98
N GLY A 261 -12.87 0.73 15.02
CA GLY A 261 -13.17 1.59 16.16
C GLY A 261 -12.55 2.98 16.14
N ARG A 262 -11.93 3.39 15.02
CA ARG A 262 -11.27 4.69 14.84
C ARG A 262 -11.76 5.44 13.60
N GLN A 263 -11.50 6.75 13.60
CA GLN A 263 -11.47 7.52 12.36
C GLN A 263 -10.34 7.01 11.45
N PHE A 264 -10.42 7.36 10.17
CA PHE A 264 -9.45 6.91 9.17
C PHE A 264 -8.89 8.08 8.38
N GLN A 265 -7.57 8.18 8.36
CA GLN A 265 -6.80 9.00 7.44
C GLN A 265 -5.38 8.42 7.37
N LEU A 266 -4.79 8.40 6.18
CA LEU A 266 -3.38 8.07 5.97
C LEU A 266 -2.64 9.37 5.59
N THR A 267 -2.42 10.21 6.60
CA THR A 267 -1.91 11.57 6.49
C THR A 267 -0.53 11.61 5.85
N VAL A 268 0.43 10.82 6.33
CA VAL A 268 1.79 10.72 5.76
C VAL A 268 1.71 10.17 4.33
N HIS A 269 0.80 9.23 4.04
CA HIS A 269 0.57 8.80 2.65
C HIS A 269 0.04 9.92 1.76
N GLN A 270 -0.82 10.82 2.27
CA GLN A 270 -1.28 11.97 1.47
C GLN A 270 -0.14 12.94 1.15
N LEU A 271 0.80 13.12 2.07
CA LEU A 271 2.01 13.91 1.82
C LEU A 271 2.92 13.22 0.81
N GLU A 272 3.11 11.90 0.94
CA GLU A 272 3.96 11.13 0.04
C GLU A 272 3.40 11.09 -1.37
N HIS A 273 2.07 10.99 -1.55
CA HIS A 273 1.46 10.91 -2.88
C HIS A 273 1.78 12.12 -3.75
N GLU A 274 1.92 13.32 -3.16
CA GLU A 274 2.34 14.50 -3.91
C GLU A 274 3.83 14.42 -4.30
N ILE A 275 4.69 13.84 -3.44
CA ILE A 275 6.09 13.59 -3.78
C ILE A 275 6.19 12.59 -4.92
N SER A 276 5.65 11.38 -4.80
CA SER A 276 5.77 10.37 -5.88
C SER A 276 4.94 10.70 -7.12
N GLY A 277 3.95 11.59 -7.01
CA GLY A 277 3.26 12.18 -8.16
C GLY A 277 4.15 13.15 -8.95
N LEU A 278 4.95 13.97 -8.26
CA LEU A 278 5.85 14.94 -8.89
C LEU A 278 7.22 14.35 -9.29
N TYR A 279 7.72 13.41 -8.49
CA TYR A 279 9.00 12.70 -8.61
C TYR A 279 8.73 11.20 -8.79
N PRO A 280 8.34 10.75 -9.99
CA PRO A 280 7.86 9.38 -10.23
C PRO A 280 8.90 8.28 -9.99
N GLU A 281 10.18 8.64 -9.89
CA GLU A 281 11.30 7.76 -9.51
C GLU A 281 11.35 7.44 -8.01
N VAL A 282 10.70 8.26 -7.17
CA VAL A 282 10.64 8.03 -5.72
C VAL A 282 9.73 6.84 -5.45
N ALA A 283 10.27 5.82 -4.79
CA ALA A 283 9.49 4.69 -4.33
C ALA A 283 8.62 5.09 -3.13
N HIS A 284 7.37 4.61 -3.12
CA HIS A 284 6.38 4.94 -2.10
C HIS A 284 6.89 4.80 -0.65
N GLY A 285 7.40 3.61 -0.30
CA GLY A 285 7.94 3.35 1.03
C GLY A 285 9.15 4.22 1.41
N ALA A 286 9.96 4.66 0.45
CA ALA A 286 11.08 5.56 0.72
C ALA A 286 10.57 6.98 1.02
N GLY A 287 9.56 7.46 0.30
CA GLY A 287 8.90 8.73 0.59
C GLY A 287 8.21 8.73 1.96
N LEU A 288 7.55 7.64 2.34
CA LEU A 288 6.95 7.49 3.67
C LEU A 288 7.99 7.54 4.79
N ALA A 289 9.13 6.84 4.63
CA ALA A 289 10.22 6.86 5.61
C ALA A 289 10.80 8.26 5.80
N ALA A 290 10.97 8.99 4.70
CA ALA A 290 11.50 10.35 4.66
C ALA A 290 10.59 11.40 5.32
N LEU A 291 9.29 11.14 5.43
CA LEU A 291 8.31 12.09 5.96
C LEU A 291 7.88 11.82 7.40
N TRP A 292 7.85 10.55 7.81
CA TRP A 292 7.17 10.15 9.05
C TRP A 292 7.76 10.77 10.31
N CYS A 293 9.10 10.81 10.45
CA CYS A 293 9.73 11.33 11.66
C CYS A 293 9.42 12.82 11.87
N SER A 294 9.46 13.61 10.80
CA SER A 294 9.13 15.04 10.81
C SER A 294 7.64 15.27 11.10
N TRP A 295 6.75 14.48 10.49
CA TRP A 295 5.32 14.48 10.84
C TRP A 295 5.10 14.17 12.32
N ALA A 296 5.75 13.13 12.85
CA ALA A 296 5.61 12.71 14.24
C ALA A 296 6.08 13.82 15.20
N ARG A 297 7.24 14.44 14.95
CA ARG A 297 7.75 15.59 15.72
C ARG A 297 6.79 16.78 15.67
N TYR A 298 6.10 16.99 14.56
CA TYR A 298 5.14 18.09 14.40
C TYR A 298 3.84 17.86 15.18
N VAL A 299 3.35 16.63 15.27
CA VAL A 299 2.00 16.33 15.80
C VAL A 299 1.99 15.75 17.21
N PHE A 300 3.10 15.23 17.76
CA PHE A 300 3.05 14.39 18.96
C PHE A 300 2.40 15.05 20.18
N LYS A 301 2.54 16.37 20.32
CA LYS A 301 1.95 17.15 21.43
C LYS A 301 0.42 17.11 21.44
N ALA A 302 -0.22 16.81 20.30
CA ALA A 302 -1.66 16.65 20.23
C ALA A 302 -2.18 15.38 20.92
N ASN A 303 -1.33 14.36 21.15
CA ASN A 303 -1.70 13.17 21.92
C ASN A 303 -0.49 12.47 22.56
N ILE A 304 0.02 13.04 23.65
CA ILE A 304 1.13 12.47 24.43
C ILE A 304 0.89 11.00 24.84
N PRO A 305 -0.28 10.60 25.42
CA PRO A 305 -0.50 9.21 25.82
C PRO A 305 -0.36 8.20 24.68
N ARG A 306 -0.85 8.53 23.47
CA ARG A 306 -0.76 7.64 22.31
C ARG A 306 0.69 7.43 21.87
N PHE A 307 1.48 8.50 21.85
CA PHE A 307 2.91 8.41 21.50
C PHE A 307 3.73 7.68 22.58
N LEU A 308 3.41 7.86 23.87
CA LEU A 308 4.02 7.07 24.94
C LEU A 308 3.71 5.57 24.82
N LYS A 309 2.46 5.22 24.49
CA LYS A 309 2.08 3.82 24.22
C LYS A 309 2.88 3.25 23.05
N TYR A 310 3.03 4.01 21.96
CA TYR A 310 3.86 3.61 20.83
C TYR A 310 5.34 3.40 21.23
N ALA A 311 5.92 4.34 21.98
CA ALA A 311 7.29 4.26 22.48
C ALA A 311 7.52 2.99 23.32
N ASN A 312 6.61 2.68 24.24
CA ASN A 312 6.74 1.52 25.11
C ASN A 312 6.44 0.21 24.38
N GLU A 313 5.31 0.11 23.67
CA GLU A 313 4.82 -1.17 23.17
C GLU A 313 5.50 -1.61 21.86
N VAL A 314 5.91 -0.67 21.01
CA VAL A 314 6.60 -0.97 19.75
C VAL A 314 8.12 -1.02 19.95
N TRP A 315 8.68 -0.06 20.69
CA TRP A 315 10.12 0.12 20.83
C TRP A 315 10.70 -0.34 22.16
N ASN A 316 9.86 -0.78 23.10
CA ASN A 316 10.28 -1.23 24.43
C ASN A 316 11.10 -0.17 25.17
N ILE A 317 10.69 1.10 25.06
CA ILE A 317 11.30 2.23 25.78
C ILE A 317 10.53 2.44 27.09
N ASP A 318 11.26 2.50 28.21
CA ASP A 318 10.69 2.81 29.51
C ASP A 318 10.19 4.26 29.54
N ILE A 319 8.99 4.46 30.08
CA ILE A 319 8.34 5.78 30.12
C ILE A 319 8.94 6.61 31.24
N ASN A 320 9.54 7.75 30.87
CA ASN A 320 9.87 8.81 31.81
C ASN A 320 8.62 9.67 32.03
N TYR A 321 7.89 9.42 33.11
CA TYR A 321 6.67 10.18 33.44
C TYR A 321 6.95 11.63 33.83
N GLU A 322 8.17 11.97 34.25
CA GLU A 322 8.56 13.36 34.57
C GLU A 322 8.84 14.16 33.30
N HIS A 323 9.40 13.51 32.27
CA HIS A 323 9.73 14.11 30.98
C HIS A 323 9.22 13.26 29.80
N PRO A 324 7.89 13.14 29.63
CA PRO A 324 7.31 12.24 28.63
C PRO A 324 7.68 12.62 27.19
N GLU A 325 7.93 13.91 26.91
CA GLU A 325 8.39 14.36 25.59
C GLU A 325 9.75 13.73 25.21
N GLU A 326 10.65 13.51 26.17
CA GLU A 326 11.95 12.87 25.92
C GLU A 326 11.78 11.41 25.49
N THR A 327 10.90 10.65 26.16
CA THR A 327 10.55 9.27 25.77
C THR A 327 9.98 9.23 24.35
N ILE A 328 9.12 10.18 23.98
CA ILE A 328 8.51 10.24 22.65
C ILE A 328 9.55 10.55 21.58
N LEU A 329 10.37 11.58 21.79
CA LEU A 329 11.44 11.93 20.86
C LEU A 329 12.42 10.75 20.68
N LYS A 330 12.73 10.03 21.76
CA LYS A 330 13.56 8.82 21.68
C LYS A 330 12.94 7.72 20.82
N ALA A 331 11.62 7.53 20.88
CA ALA A 331 10.93 6.58 20.01
C ALA A 331 10.95 6.99 18.54
N ILE A 332 10.78 8.28 18.25
CA ILE A 332 10.88 8.82 16.88
C ILE A 332 12.30 8.61 16.33
N GLU A 333 13.34 8.95 17.11
CA GLU A 333 14.74 8.68 16.76
C GLU A 333 15.00 7.19 16.53
N THR A 334 14.42 6.31 17.34
CA THR A 334 14.61 4.85 17.20
C THR A 334 14.00 4.32 15.90
N GLN A 335 12.82 4.82 15.50
CA GLN A 335 12.21 4.49 14.21
C GLN A 335 13.04 5.06 13.04
N GLU A 336 13.62 6.25 13.21
CA GLU A 336 14.53 6.85 12.23
C GLU A 336 15.81 6.02 12.03
N GLU A 337 16.44 5.59 13.13
CA GLU A 337 17.61 4.71 13.09
C GLU A 337 17.27 3.33 12.52
N PHE A 338 16.06 2.82 12.77
CA PHE A 338 15.58 1.62 12.09
C PHE A 338 15.52 1.82 10.58
N TYR A 339 14.93 2.93 10.08
CA TYR A 339 14.89 3.23 8.64
C TYR A 339 16.29 3.31 8.04
N LYS A 340 17.23 4.02 8.68
CA LYS A 340 18.64 4.06 8.26
C LYS A 340 19.27 2.67 8.21
N SER A 341 18.98 1.81 9.19
CA SER A 341 19.52 0.43 9.26
C SER A 341 19.09 -0.49 8.11
N ILE A 342 17.96 -0.21 7.47
CA ILE A 342 17.47 -0.91 6.27
C ILE A 342 17.70 -0.12 4.98
N GLY A 343 18.51 0.95 5.03
CA GLY A 343 18.89 1.76 3.88
C GLY A 343 17.76 2.64 3.34
N MET A 344 16.79 3.02 4.17
CA MET A 344 15.75 3.98 3.81
C MET A 344 16.18 5.42 4.16
N PRO A 345 15.78 6.41 3.33
CA PRO A 345 16.03 7.81 3.64
C PRO A 345 15.14 8.27 4.80
N THR A 346 15.61 9.30 5.50
CA THR A 346 14.91 9.88 6.65
C THR A 346 14.57 11.35 6.46
N ASN A 347 14.85 11.89 5.26
CA ASN A 347 14.51 13.23 4.82
C ASN A 347 14.21 13.21 3.31
N ILE A 348 13.44 14.19 2.83
CA ILE A 348 13.01 14.24 1.42
C ILE A 348 14.09 14.81 0.50
N LYS A 349 15.12 15.47 1.05
CA LYS A 349 16.25 15.99 0.28
C LYS A 349 17.10 14.86 -0.31
N ASP A 350 17.30 13.79 0.45
CA ASP A 350 18.02 12.58 0.01
C ASP A 350 17.28 11.82 -1.11
N LEU A 351 15.99 12.11 -1.29
CA LEU A 351 15.19 11.61 -2.41
C LEU A 351 15.31 12.47 -3.68
N GLY A 352 16.06 13.58 -3.63
CA GLY A 352 16.19 14.51 -4.74
C GLY A 352 15.05 15.53 -4.88
N VAL A 353 14.17 15.63 -3.88
CA VAL A 353 13.16 16.68 -3.82
C VAL A 353 13.85 18.04 -3.73
N LYS A 354 13.33 19.03 -4.46
CA LYS A 354 13.84 20.40 -4.48
C LYS A 354 13.12 21.27 -3.46
N GLU A 355 13.86 22.16 -2.80
CA GLU A 355 13.31 23.12 -1.84
C GLU A 355 12.25 24.03 -2.48
N ASP A 356 12.48 24.45 -3.73
CA ASP A 356 11.53 25.29 -4.48
C ASP A 356 10.18 24.62 -4.76
N ASP A 357 10.08 23.28 -4.65
CA ASP A 357 8.84 22.54 -4.89
C ASP A 357 7.98 22.37 -3.63
N LEU A 358 8.47 22.71 -2.43
CA LEU A 358 7.77 22.42 -1.16
C LEU A 358 6.41 23.14 -1.05
N GLU A 359 6.34 24.41 -1.45
CA GLU A 359 5.08 25.16 -1.47
C GLU A 359 4.07 24.56 -2.45
N TYR A 360 4.56 24.07 -3.60
CA TYR A 360 3.73 23.44 -4.61
C TYR A 360 3.19 22.09 -4.14
N LEU A 361 4.02 21.28 -3.46
CA LEU A 361 3.59 20.02 -2.84
C LEU A 361 2.50 20.27 -1.78
N ALA A 362 2.68 21.28 -0.93
CA ALA A 362 1.69 21.65 0.09
C ALA A 362 0.38 22.16 -0.51
N ASP A 363 0.43 22.99 -1.56
CA ASP A 363 -0.75 23.48 -2.26
C ASP A 363 -1.56 22.32 -2.85
N ARG A 364 -0.89 21.37 -3.51
CA ARG A 364 -1.56 20.21 -4.09
C ARG A 364 -2.17 19.29 -3.04
N CYS A 365 -1.44 18.99 -1.97
CA CYS A 365 -1.93 18.11 -0.91
C CYS A 365 -3.19 18.69 -0.24
N SER A 366 -3.19 20.00 0.00
CA SER A 366 -4.31 20.77 0.56
C SER A 366 -5.40 21.12 -0.46
N ARG A 367 -5.26 20.70 -1.73
CA ARG A 367 -6.17 21.02 -2.85
C ARG A 367 -6.42 22.53 -2.95
N SER A 368 -5.35 23.30 -3.08
CA SER A 368 -5.40 24.77 -3.08
C SER A 368 -6.11 25.34 -1.85
N LYS A 369 -5.68 24.85 -0.67
CA LYS A 369 -6.16 25.26 0.66
C LYS A 369 -7.63 24.95 0.96
N THR A 370 -8.28 24.06 0.19
CA THR A 370 -9.69 23.66 0.45
C THR A 370 -9.82 22.35 1.22
N ARG A 371 -8.72 21.63 1.48
CA ARG A 371 -8.68 20.34 2.17
C ARG A 371 -7.87 20.45 3.46
N ILE A 372 -8.41 19.84 4.52
CA ILE A 372 -7.74 19.62 5.80
C ILE A 372 -7.59 18.11 6.00
N LEU A 373 -6.41 17.64 6.40
CA LEU A 373 -6.16 16.24 6.73
C LEU A 373 -6.54 15.99 8.19
N ALA A 374 -7.39 15.00 8.43
CA ALA A 374 -7.86 14.65 9.78
C ALA A 374 -6.77 13.97 10.63
N GLY A 375 -6.87 14.12 11.95
CA GLY A 375 -5.98 13.52 12.94
C GLY A 375 -6.22 14.13 14.33
N TYR A 376 -5.43 13.74 15.34
CA TYR A 376 -5.44 14.47 16.64
C TYR A 376 -4.99 15.93 16.48
N LYS A 377 -4.12 16.20 15.50
CA LYS A 377 -3.84 17.52 14.96
C LYS A 377 -4.29 17.55 13.51
N GLU A 378 -5.21 18.45 13.18
CA GLU A 378 -5.62 18.71 11.81
C GLU A 378 -4.49 19.41 11.05
N LEU A 379 -4.30 19.06 9.79
CA LEU A 379 -3.26 19.66 8.94
C LEU A 379 -3.89 20.34 7.73
N GLY A 380 -3.86 21.67 7.71
CA GLY A 380 -4.13 22.49 6.55
C GLY A 380 -2.85 22.80 5.78
N TYR A 381 -2.93 23.74 4.83
CA TYR A 381 -1.79 24.10 3.97
C TYR A 381 -0.54 24.51 4.77
N GLU A 382 -0.68 25.36 5.79
CA GLU A 382 0.47 25.86 6.56
C GLU A 382 1.14 24.73 7.35
N GLU A 383 0.36 23.87 8.01
CA GLU A 383 0.90 22.72 8.75
C GLU A 383 1.59 21.71 7.83
N ILE A 384 1.01 21.47 6.64
CA ILE A 384 1.61 20.58 5.63
C ILE A 384 2.95 21.15 5.14
N LEU A 385 3.00 22.45 4.85
CA LEU A 385 4.22 23.13 4.41
C LEU A 385 5.32 23.07 5.48
N ASP A 386 4.98 23.28 6.75
CA ASP A 386 5.92 23.16 7.86
C ASP A 386 6.51 21.75 7.96
N ILE A 387 5.68 20.71 7.81
CA ILE A 387 6.15 19.32 7.83
C ILE A 387 7.11 19.05 6.66
N TYR A 388 6.79 19.53 5.45
CA TYR A 388 7.71 19.39 4.31
C TYR A 388 9.04 20.12 4.54
N LYS A 389 9.01 21.32 5.13
CA LYS A 389 10.22 22.07 5.49
C LYS A 389 11.07 21.31 6.52
N MET A 390 10.44 20.80 7.58
CA MET A 390 11.12 19.97 8.58
C MET A 390 11.75 18.73 7.94
N ALA A 391 11.01 18.03 7.08
CA ALA A 391 11.50 16.85 6.36
C ALA A 391 12.58 17.16 5.33
N TYR A 392 12.78 18.42 4.95
CA TYR A 392 13.87 18.85 4.06
C TYR A 392 15.17 19.15 4.81
N THR A 393 15.07 19.58 6.06
CA THR A 393 16.20 20.08 6.86
C THR A 393 16.77 19.10 7.87
N GLU A 394 15.93 18.20 8.41
CA GLU A 394 16.30 17.26 9.50
C GLU A 394 17.02 16.00 9.03
#